data_AF-A0A3E2C8W1-F1
#
_entry.id   AF-A0A3E2C8W1-F1
#
_cell.length_a   1.000
_cell.length_b   1.000
_cell.length_c   1.000
_cell.angle_alpha   90.00
_cell.angle_beta   90.00
_cell.angle_gamma   90.00
#
_symmetry.space_group_name_H-M   'P 1'
#
loop_
_entity.id
_entity.type
_entity.pdbx_description
1 polymer ?
#
loop_
_entity_poly.entity_id
_entity_poly.type
_entity_poly.pdbx_seq_one_letter_code
_entity_poly.pdbx_strand_id
1 'polypeptide(L)'
;MTTAKPSKHTSSKSSRKHSAHKIHTLPLATMAALLTAATCLGSQPAMAVTATTITTPTYTSTAKKLTNSTGSVYQDREADVVVNNPDWLKTPSILEFQRYRSTNDENKDKTTMNSDEYGSDEHNTLIKKTDMYAHIETINGAKYLVFDVFFNNDAQSMVKLSNRQWYIWQVPYQIAKLNPDSFFENDTIRDLRFDAYKLKDASQNDKIKRKMNFTLSRDFDKFEKVDNQSTSISFPNDNEKNFGASMFQYSLGPNLTSDSQYEANMKNLFHENHDDYALGKATYPAYPYSSKNYGIGIQTTEVNLAFHMHAAVKLNDTAINEKATTYDEKYANIHNAWTWADSATYGRTTSSSYAWVSGRDPQS
;
A
#
# COMPACT_ATOMS: atom_id res chain seq x y z
N MET A 1 -18.91 -56.88 55.41
CA MET A 1 -18.17 -56.71 54.13
C MET A 1 -18.70 -55.42 53.54
N THR A 2 -17.99 -54.33 53.25
CA THR A 2 -16.56 -53.97 53.11
C THR A 2 -16.57 -52.42 53.00
N THR A 3 -16.09 -51.66 54.00
CA THR A 3 -14.86 -50.81 54.05
C THR A 3 -14.57 -49.82 52.89
N ALA A 4 -13.85 -48.72 53.22
CA ALA A 4 -13.99 -47.36 52.68
C ALA A 4 -12.77 -46.74 51.95
N LYS A 5 -13.04 -45.66 51.17
CA LYS A 5 -12.23 -44.42 50.83
C LYS A 5 -10.90 -44.53 50.01
N PRO A 6 -10.30 -43.40 49.49
CA PRO A 6 -10.78 -42.23 48.70
C PRO A 6 -9.79 -41.79 47.57
N SER A 7 -10.04 -40.66 46.84
CA SER A 7 -9.06 -39.70 46.16
C SER A 7 -9.62 -39.16 44.82
N LYS A 8 -9.42 -37.95 44.27
CA LYS A 8 -8.99 -36.57 44.64
C LYS A 8 -8.92 -35.76 43.30
N HIS A 9 -9.04 -34.42 43.36
CA HIS A 9 -8.61 -33.40 42.36
C HIS A 9 -9.44 -33.16 41.09
N THR A 10 -9.56 -31.94 40.51
CA THR A 10 -9.67 -30.52 40.94
C THR A 10 -9.92 -29.74 39.63
N SER A 11 -10.83 -28.76 39.65
CA SER A 11 -11.02 -27.84 38.52
C SER A 11 -9.88 -26.82 38.44
N SER A 12 -9.43 -26.45 37.24
CA SER A 12 -8.68 -25.20 37.07
C SER A 12 -9.05 -24.50 35.76
N LYS A 13 -9.53 -23.25 35.90
CA LYS A 13 -9.62 -22.25 34.83
C LYS A 13 -8.21 -21.73 34.56
N SER A 14 -7.85 -21.55 33.30
CA SER A 14 -6.63 -20.85 32.89
C SER A 14 -6.95 -19.38 32.58
N SER A 15 -6.26 -18.48 33.29
CA SER A 15 -6.33 -17.04 33.20
C SER A 15 -5.34 -16.49 32.17
N ARG A 16 -5.81 -15.55 31.34
CA ARG A 16 -4.98 -14.75 30.44
C ARG A 16 -4.06 -13.84 31.26
N LYS A 17 -2.74 -13.92 31.06
CA LYS A 17 -1.77 -12.95 31.56
C LYS A 17 -1.46 -11.94 30.45
N HIS A 18 -1.87 -10.69 30.65
CA HIS A 18 -1.33 -9.53 29.96
C HIS A 18 0.02 -9.17 30.60
N SER A 19 1.08 -9.06 29.79
CA SER A 19 2.38 -8.57 30.23
C SER A 19 2.40 -7.05 30.09
N ALA A 20 2.44 -6.35 31.23
CA ALA A 20 2.64 -4.91 31.30
C ALA A 20 4.14 -4.61 31.19
N HIS A 21 4.53 -3.83 30.17
CA HIS A 21 5.87 -3.28 30.08
C HIS A 21 6.02 -2.09 31.04
N LYS A 22 7.02 -2.21 31.93
CA LYS A 22 7.45 -1.17 32.87
C LYS A 22 8.04 0.02 32.10
N ILE A 23 7.53 1.22 32.36
CA ILE A 23 8.16 2.48 31.97
C ILE A 23 9.28 2.77 32.97
N HIS A 24 10.52 2.83 32.47
CA HIS A 24 11.65 3.38 33.22
C HIS A 24 11.74 4.88 32.95
N THR A 25 11.44 5.69 33.97
CA THR A 25 11.74 7.12 34.07
C THR A 25 13.20 7.32 34.47
N LEU A 26 13.95 8.13 33.72
CA LEU A 26 15.27 8.71 34.10
C LEU A 26 15.44 10.08 33.37
N PRO A 27 16.33 10.98 33.86
CA PRO A 27 15.93 12.34 34.24
C PRO A 27 16.25 13.47 33.25
N LEU A 28 15.59 14.59 33.55
CA LEU A 28 15.76 15.96 33.06
C LEU A 28 17.23 16.41 33.03
N ALA A 29 17.71 16.85 31.87
CA ALA A 29 18.97 17.57 31.73
C ALA A 29 18.71 18.97 31.15
N THR A 30 18.91 19.94 32.02
CA THR A 30 18.89 21.38 31.79
C THR A 30 20.04 21.79 30.86
N MET A 31 19.74 22.49 29.77
CA MET A 31 20.74 23.29 29.05
C MET A 31 20.18 24.69 28.82
N ALA A 32 20.78 25.64 29.53
CA ALA A 32 20.57 27.06 29.38
C ALA A 32 21.31 27.56 28.13
N ALA A 33 20.64 28.37 27.32
CA ALA A 33 21.31 29.26 26.38
C ALA A 33 20.76 30.67 26.59
N LEU A 34 21.65 31.54 27.10
CA LEU A 34 21.48 32.97 27.21
C LEU A 34 21.29 33.57 25.81
N LEU A 35 20.22 34.33 25.60
CA LEU A 35 20.14 35.30 24.51
C LEU A 35 20.02 36.70 25.10
N THR A 36 21.10 37.47 24.94
CA THR A 36 21.21 38.87 25.32
C THR A 36 20.28 39.71 24.47
N ALA A 37 19.56 40.62 25.13
CA ALA A 37 18.65 41.58 24.52
C ALA A 37 19.38 42.65 23.69
N ALA A 38 18.74 43.11 22.62
CA ALA A 38 18.88 44.47 22.12
C ALA A 38 17.48 45.00 21.76
N THR A 39 17.13 46.10 22.42
CA THR A 39 15.88 46.85 22.37
C THR A 39 15.88 47.90 21.26
N CYS A 40 14.77 48.04 20.52
CA CYS A 40 14.08 49.31 20.19
C CYS A 40 12.81 49.01 19.36
N LEU A 41 11.61 49.17 19.93
CA LEU A 41 10.73 50.36 19.97
C LEU A 41 9.88 50.58 18.70
N GLY A 42 8.55 50.43 18.83
CA GLY A 42 7.57 51.18 18.02
C GLY A 42 6.32 50.44 17.51
N SER A 43 5.18 50.72 18.17
CA SER A 43 3.80 50.85 17.61
C SER A 43 2.93 49.64 17.18
N GLN A 44 1.94 49.36 18.06
CA GLN A 44 0.52 48.95 17.88
C GLN A 44 0.08 47.62 17.21
N PRO A 45 -1.02 47.00 17.69
CA PRO A 45 -1.33 45.59 17.44
C PRO A 45 -2.26 45.39 16.23
N ALA A 46 -1.82 44.58 15.27
CA ALA A 46 -2.72 43.88 14.36
C ALA A 46 -2.96 42.48 14.94
N MET A 47 -4.22 42.09 15.10
CA MET A 47 -4.57 40.73 15.50
C MET A 47 -4.06 39.75 14.44
N ALA A 48 -2.93 39.10 14.71
CA ALA A 48 -2.42 38.01 13.91
C ALA A 48 -3.16 36.73 14.32
N VAL A 49 -3.94 36.19 13.38
CA VAL A 49 -4.45 34.82 13.45
C VAL A 49 -3.25 33.90 13.58
N THR A 50 -3.23 33.11 14.65
CA THR A 50 -2.19 32.12 14.95
C THR A 50 -2.20 31.06 13.85
N ALA A 51 -1.31 31.21 12.87
CA ALA A 51 -0.95 30.11 11.98
C ALA A 51 -0.29 29.04 12.84
N THR A 52 -0.98 27.92 13.04
CA THR A 52 -0.40 26.74 13.66
C THR A 52 0.64 26.19 12.69
N THR A 53 1.91 26.56 12.87
CA THR A 53 3.02 25.90 12.19
C THR A 53 3.01 24.43 12.57
N ILE A 54 2.57 23.59 11.63
CA ILE A 54 2.71 22.14 11.71
C ILE A 54 4.20 21.85 11.61
N THR A 55 4.83 21.55 12.73
CA THR A 55 6.21 21.05 12.78
C THR A 55 6.23 19.63 12.23
N THR A 56 6.61 19.50 10.96
CA THR A 56 6.99 18.20 10.40
C THR A 56 8.37 17.82 10.97
N PRO A 57 8.51 16.68 11.67
CA PRO A 57 9.81 16.24 12.16
C PRO A 57 10.74 15.90 10.99
N THR A 58 11.87 16.60 10.89
CA THR A 58 12.97 16.29 9.98
C THR A 58 13.76 15.12 10.55
N TYR A 59 13.69 13.95 9.92
CA TYR A 59 14.32 12.71 10.40
C TYR A 59 15.72 12.53 9.82
N THR A 60 16.77 12.91 10.57
CA THR A 60 18.18 12.78 10.14
C THR A 60 18.94 11.65 10.85
N SER A 61 18.27 10.76 11.61
CA SER A 61 18.99 9.81 12.50
C SER A 61 18.92 8.32 12.12
N THR A 62 18.12 7.90 11.13
CA THR A 62 17.85 6.46 10.91
C THR A 62 18.72 5.81 9.81
N ALA A 63 19.50 6.57 9.04
CA ALA A 63 20.37 6.03 7.99
C ALA A 63 21.60 5.22 8.53
N LYS A 64 21.85 5.22 9.85
CA LYS A 64 23.07 4.61 10.43
C LYS A 64 23.00 3.10 10.70
N LYS A 65 21.84 2.44 10.58
CA LYS A 65 21.75 1.00 10.94
C LYS A 65 21.91 0.04 9.76
N LEU A 66 22.01 0.53 8.52
CA LEU A 66 22.23 -0.31 7.33
C LEU A 66 23.73 -0.52 6.99
N THR A 67 24.67 0.13 7.67
CA THR A 67 26.09 0.16 7.28
C THR A 67 26.99 -0.87 7.98
N ASN A 68 26.43 -1.82 8.74
CA ASN A 68 27.21 -2.85 9.45
C ASN A 68 27.37 -4.17 8.67
N SER A 69 27.23 -4.15 7.35
CA SER A 69 27.87 -5.15 6.49
C SER A 69 29.05 -4.50 5.78
N THR A 70 30.24 -4.97 6.13
CA THR A 70 31.55 -4.78 5.49
C THR A 70 31.54 -4.01 4.16
N GLY A 71 32.02 -2.76 4.18
CA GLY A 71 32.51 -2.03 3.02
C GLY A 71 31.47 -1.67 1.95
N SER A 72 30.54 -0.76 2.26
CA SER A 72 29.60 -0.22 1.27
C SER A 72 30.31 0.74 0.30
N VAL A 73 30.72 0.21 -0.86
CA VAL A 73 30.91 0.99 -2.08
C VAL A 73 29.58 1.68 -2.39
N TYR A 74 29.61 2.96 -2.73
CA TYR A 74 28.43 3.67 -3.24
C TYR A 74 27.94 2.95 -4.49
N GLN A 75 26.92 2.08 -4.35
CA GLN A 75 26.17 1.56 -5.47
C GLN A 75 25.15 2.63 -5.86
N ASP A 76 25.27 3.15 -7.08
CA ASP A 76 24.20 3.89 -7.74
C ASP A 76 23.00 2.95 -7.87
N ARG A 77 22.12 2.90 -6.86
CA ARG A 77 20.91 2.04 -6.84
C ARG A 77 19.93 2.40 -7.95
N GLU A 78 20.06 3.59 -8.53
CA GLU A 78 19.38 3.99 -9.77
C GLU A 78 19.74 3.06 -10.95
N ALA A 79 20.92 2.41 -10.93
CA ALA A 79 21.40 1.50 -11.98
C ALA A 79 21.30 0.00 -11.63
N ASP A 80 21.09 -0.36 -10.35
CA ASP A 80 21.25 -1.75 -9.86
C ASP A 80 20.00 -2.63 -10.03
N VAL A 81 18.90 -2.08 -10.56
CA VAL A 81 17.60 -2.78 -10.72
C VAL A 81 17.31 -3.19 -12.17
N VAL A 82 18.23 -2.94 -13.10
CA VAL A 82 18.01 -3.16 -14.55
C VAL A 82 17.85 -4.65 -14.92
N VAL A 83 18.38 -5.59 -14.13
CA VAL A 83 18.46 -7.00 -14.54
C VAL A 83 17.12 -7.77 -14.45
N ASN A 84 16.13 -7.28 -13.70
CA ASN A 84 14.83 -7.94 -13.51
C ASN A 84 13.62 -7.05 -13.86
N ASN A 85 13.88 -5.88 -14.44
CA ASN A 85 12.84 -4.94 -14.81
C ASN A 85 12.17 -5.41 -16.11
N PRO A 86 10.84 -5.33 -16.20
CA PRO A 86 10.17 -5.62 -17.46
C PRO A 86 10.50 -4.54 -18.49
N ASP A 87 10.54 -4.90 -19.78
CA ASP A 87 11.05 -4.04 -20.86
C ASP A 87 10.36 -2.66 -20.96
N TRP A 88 9.09 -2.59 -20.56
CA TRP A 88 8.32 -1.35 -20.55
C TRP A 88 8.72 -0.41 -19.41
N LEU A 89 9.26 -0.95 -18.31
CA LEU A 89 9.68 -0.18 -17.15
C LEU A 89 11.14 0.25 -17.33
N LYS A 90 11.33 1.47 -17.84
CA LYS A 90 12.67 2.02 -18.11
C LYS A 90 13.36 2.55 -16.86
N THR A 91 12.55 2.96 -15.88
CA THR A 91 13.01 3.46 -14.59
C THR A 91 12.64 2.42 -13.54
N PRO A 92 13.60 1.90 -12.75
CA PRO A 92 13.30 1.05 -11.61
C PRO A 92 12.19 1.61 -10.72
N SER A 93 11.42 0.73 -10.10
CA SER A 93 10.45 1.23 -9.14
C SER A 93 11.13 1.83 -7.93
N ILE A 94 10.67 3.01 -7.54
CA ILE A 94 11.04 3.70 -6.30
C ILE A 94 10.33 3.14 -5.06
N LEU A 95 9.38 2.21 -5.23
CA LEU A 95 8.65 1.61 -4.11
C LEU A 95 9.49 0.51 -3.48
N GLU A 96 10.05 0.81 -2.31
CA GLU A 96 10.79 -0.14 -1.49
C GLU A 96 9.91 -0.77 -0.40
N PHE A 97 10.41 -1.82 0.26
CA PHE A 97 9.69 -2.53 1.34
C PHE A 97 8.39 -3.16 0.86
N GLN A 98 8.44 -3.73 -0.34
CA GLN A 98 7.34 -4.45 -0.94
C GLN A 98 7.05 -5.73 -0.16
N ARG A 99 5.78 -5.96 0.11
CA ARG A 99 5.27 -7.11 0.84
C ARG A 99 4.05 -7.63 0.13
N TYR A 100 3.94 -8.95 0.05
CA TYR A 100 2.82 -9.63 -0.58
C TYR A 100 2.07 -10.41 0.48
N ARG A 101 0.74 -10.25 0.52
CA ARG A 101 -0.16 -10.94 1.44
C ARG A 101 -1.26 -11.59 0.65
N SER A 102 -1.52 -12.87 0.86
CA SER A 102 -2.64 -13.50 0.17
C SER A 102 -3.35 -14.58 0.98
N THR A 103 -4.59 -14.79 0.59
CA THR A 103 -5.40 -15.94 0.94
C THR A 103 -6.03 -16.41 -0.37
N ASN A 104 -6.20 -17.72 -0.56
CA ASN A 104 -6.85 -18.27 -1.76
C ASN A 104 -7.99 -19.24 -1.42
N ASP A 105 -8.95 -19.36 -2.34
CA ASP A 105 -10.10 -20.27 -2.24
C ASP A 105 -9.86 -21.65 -2.89
N GLU A 106 -8.70 -21.86 -3.51
CA GLU A 106 -8.46 -23.03 -4.37
C GLU A 106 -8.54 -24.32 -3.55
N ASN A 107 -7.85 -24.36 -2.41
CA ASN A 107 -7.75 -25.55 -1.55
C ASN A 107 -8.83 -25.65 -0.47
N LYS A 108 -9.75 -24.67 -0.37
CA LYS A 108 -10.77 -24.55 0.70
C LYS A 108 -10.23 -24.50 2.14
N ASP A 109 -8.92 -24.52 2.33
CA ASP A 109 -8.25 -24.44 3.63
C ASP A 109 -8.04 -23.00 4.09
N LYS A 110 -8.27 -22.02 3.19
CA LYS A 110 -8.09 -20.58 3.42
C LYS A 110 -6.70 -20.27 3.98
N THR A 111 -5.70 -21.02 3.53
CA THR A 111 -4.33 -20.82 3.98
C THR A 111 -3.78 -19.48 3.50
N THR A 112 -3.05 -18.80 4.37
CA THR A 112 -2.33 -17.58 4.01
C THR A 112 -1.02 -17.93 3.31
N MET A 113 -0.67 -17.16 2.28
CA MET A 113 0.62 -17.24 1.58
C MET A 113 1.16 -15.83 1.43
N ASN A 114 2.29 -15.56 2.10
CA ASN A 114 2.83 -14.22 2.27
C ASN A 114 4.32 -14.24 1.92
N SER A 115 4.84 -13.14 1.38
CA SER A 115 6.27 -12.96 1.14
C SER A 115 6.69 -11.51 1.38
N ASP A 116 7.85 -11.36 2.03
CA ASP A 116 8.59 -10.10 2.12
C ASP A 116 9.90 -10.16 1.30
N GLU A 117 10.20 -11.31 0.69
CA GLU A 117 11.43 -11.57 -0.05
C GLU A 117 11.15 -11.57 -1.55
N TYR A 118 11.77 -10.62 -2.26
CA TYR A 118 11.69 -10.57 -3.72
C TYR A 118 12.33 -11.81 -4.34
N GLY A 119 11.64 -12.41 -5.30
CA GLY A 119 12.13 -13.59 -6.03
C GLY A 119 11.92 -14.94 -5.34
N SER A 120 11.35 -14.99 -4.13
CA SER A 120 10.95 -16.26 -3.49
C SER A 120 9.85 -16.99 -4.29
N ASP A 121 9.66 -18.29 -4.03
CA ASP A 121 8.60 -19.07 -4.69
C ASP A 121 7.20 -18.53 -4.38
N GLU A 122 6.98 -18.08 -3.13
CA GLU A 122 5.76 -17.39 -2.73
C GLU A 122 5.62 -16.07 -3.49
N HIS A 123 6.65 -15.23 -3.51
CA HIS A 123 6.62 -13.98 -4.27
C HIS A 123 6.26 -14.21 -5.74
N ASN A 124 6.93 -15.15 -6.42
CA ASN A 124 6.67 -15.49 -7.81
C ASN A 124 5.24 -16.02 -8.05
N THR A 125 4.59 -16.57 -7.02
CA THR A 125 3.18 -16.95 -7.09
C THR A 125 2.26 -15.75 -6.90
N LEU A 126 2.60 -14.84 -5.99
CA LEU A 126 1.78 -13.69 -5.61
C LEU A 126 1.75 -12.59 -6.68
N ILE A 127 2.88 -12.34 -7.35
CA ILE A 127 2.95 -11.35 -8.46
C ILE A 127 2.00 -11.67 -9.62
N LYS A 128 1.55 -12.93 -9.73
CA LYS A 128 0.58 -13.36 -10.76
C LYS A 128 -0.79 -12.74 -10.56
N LYS A 129 -1.08 -12.18 -9.39
CA LYS A 129 -2.38 -11.57 -9.10
C LYS A 129 -2.28 -10.07 -8.96
N THR A 130 -1.41 -9.57 -8.10
CA THR A 130 -1.23 -8.13 -7.92
C THR A 130 0.23 -7.76 -7.97
N ASP A 131 0.56 -6.74 -8.74
CA ASP A 131 1.90 -6.18 -8.82
C ASP A 131 1.82 -4.67 -9.00
N MET A 132 2.82 -3.94 -8.53
CA MET A 132 2.81 -2.48 -8.58
C MET A 132 4.21 -1.93 -8.77
N TYR A 133 4.30 -0.93 -9.65
CA TYR A 133 5.49 -0.15 -9.87
C TYR A 133 5.14 1.33 -9.78
N ALA A 134 6.12 2.12 -9.33
CA ALA A 134 6.06 3.56 -9.48
C ALA A 134 7.43 4.18 -9.67
N HIS A 135 7.45 5.32 -10.36
CA HIS A 135 8.65 6.14 -10.59
C HIS A 135 8.30 7.62 -10.55
N ILE A 136 9.32 8.46 -10.38
CA ILE A 136 9.14 9.91 -10.37
C ILE A 136 9.21 10.45 -11.79
N GLU A 137 8.26 11.31 -12.15
CA GLU A 137 8.31 12.12 -13.35
C GLU A 137 8.11 13.60 -13.03
N THR A 138 8.70 14.48 -13.83
CA THR A 138 8.43 15.93 -13.76
C THR A 138 7.57 16.33 -14.95
N ILE A 139 6.34 16.77 -14.68
CA ILE A 139 5.36 17.17 -15.68
C ILE A 139 5.02 18.64 -15.42
N ASN A 140 5.32 19.51 -16.40
CA ASN A 140 5.07 20.95 -16.32
C ASN A 140 5.62 21.62 -15.04
N GLY A 141 6.82 21.20 -14.61
CA GLY A 141 7.51 21.75 -13.44
C GLY A 141 7.05 21.21 -12.08
N ALA A 142 6.00 20.38 -12.04
CA ALA A 142 5.57 19.67 -10.83
C ALA A 142 6.06 18.21 -10.86
N LYS A 143 6.34 17.65 -9.68
CA LYS A 143 6.77 16.25 -9.54
C LYS A 143 5.57 15.35 -9.29
N TYR A 144 5.54 14.23 -10.00
CA TYR A 144 4.53 13.19 -9.89
C TYR A 144 5.20 11.89 -9.54
N LEU A 145 4.53 11.10 -8.72
CA LEU A 145 4.79 9.68 -8.59
C LEU A 145 3.80 8.96 -9.51
N VAL A 146 4.33 8.42 -10.61
CA VAL A 146 3.56 7.71 -11.63
C VAL A 146 3.46 6.25 -11.21
N PHE A 147 2.23 5.73 -11.14
CA PHE A 147 1.91 4.37 -10.74
C PHE A 147 1.42 3.56 -11.92
N ASP A 148 1.92 2.33 -12.00
CA ASP A 148 1.41 1.26 -12.85
C ASP A 148 1.06 0.08 -11.95
N VAL A 149 -0.24 -0.16 -11.76
CA VAL A 149 -0.78 -1.21 -10.90
C VAL A 149 -1.42 -2.28 -11.77
N PHE A 150 -1.04 -3.53 -11.53
CA PHE A 150 -1.48 -4.68 -12.29
C PHE A 150 -2.36 -5.55 -11.42
N PHE A 151 -3.61 -5.73 -11.85
CA PHE A 151 -4.60 -6.52 -11.15
C PHE A 151 -4.97 -7.75 -11.95
N ASN A 152 -5.24 -8.85 -11.23
CA ASN A 152 -5.42 -10.18 -11.82
C ASN A 152 -4.37 -10.45 -12.91
N ASN A 153 -3.10 -10.19 -12.58
CA ASN A 153 -1.99 -9.98 -13.49
C ASN A 153 -1.74 -11.13 -14.50
N ASP A 154 -2.16 -12.36 -14.18
CA ASP A 154 -2.10 -13.55 -15.03
C ASP A 154 -3.34 -13.79 -15.90
N ALA A 155 -4.33 -12.90 -15.83
CA ALA A 155 -5.64 -12.97 -16.48
C ALA A 155 -6.43 -14.27 -16.16
N GLN A 156 -6.29 -14.81 -14.94
CA GLN A 156 -6.97 -16.05 -14.54
C GLN A 156 -7.96 -15.80 -13.41
N SER A 157 -9.21 -16.21 -13.60
CA SER A 157 -10.26 -16.13 -12.57
C SER A 157 -9.80 -16.66 -11.21
N MET A 158 -9.91 -15.79 -10.20
CA MET A 158 -9.81 -16.12 -8.79
C MET A 158 -11.15 -16.58 -8.20
N VAL A 159 -12.27 -16.27 -8.87
CA VAL A 159 -13.59 -16.61 -8.36
C VAL A 159 -13.88 -18.12 -8.45
N LYS A 160 -14.50 -18.63 -7.39
CA LYS A 160 -15.05 -19.98 -7.28
C LYS A 160 -16.50 -19.97 -6.80
N LEU A 161 -16.79 -19.10 -5.82
CA LEU A 161 -18.10 -18.92 -5.18
C LEU A 161 -18.70 -17.52 -5.42
N SER A 162 -18.16 -16.79 -6.39
CA SER A 162 -18.63 -15.47 -6.81
C SER A 162 -18.57 -15.36 -8.33
N ASN A 163 -19.18 -14.33 -8.89
CA ASN A 163 -19.08 -13.93 -10.29
C ASN A 163 -18.33 -12.59 -10.46
N ARG A 164 -17.81 -12.02 -9.36
CA ARG A 164 -17.22 -10.67 -9.34
C ARG A 164 -15.88 -10.65 -8.63
N GLN A 165 -15.00 -9.79 -9.13
CA GLN A 165 -13.74 -9.41 -8.52
C GLN A 165 -13.75 -7.90 -8.27
N TRP A 166 -12.95 -7.46 -7.31
CA TRP A 166 -12.65 -6.05 -7.10
C TRP A 166 -11.15 -5.84 -7.07
N TYR A 167 -10.73 -4.70 -7.62
CA TYR A 167 -9.35 -4.29 -7.79
C TYR A 167 -9.23 -2.91 -7.19
N ILE A 168 -8.45 -2.78 -6.13
CA ILE A 168 -8.39 -1.55 -5.34
C ILE A 168 -6.94 -1.17 -5.17
N TRP A 169 -6.64 0.11 -5.36
CA TRP A 169 -5.36 0.72 -5.02
C TRP A 169 -5.59 1.89 -4.07
N GLN A 170 -4.78 1.98 -3.03
CA GLN A 170 -4.78 3.13 -2.14
C GLN A 170 -3.63 4.07 -2.46
N VAL A 171 -3.99 5.29 -2.80
CA VAL A 171 -3.06 6.39 -3.06
C VAL A 171 -2.22 6.65 -1.79
N PRO A 172 -0.90 6.85 -1.89
CA PRO A 172 -0.05 7.21 -0.76
C PRO A 172 -0.32 8.65 -0.31
N TYR A 173 -1.43 8.86 0.39
CA TYR A 173 -1.99 10.17 0.72
C TYR A 173 -1.05 11.05 1.55
N GLN A 174 -0.11 10.48 2.33
CA GLN A 174 0.86 11.25 3.13
C GLN A 174 1.81 12.10 2.26
N ILE A 175 2.10 11.65 1.03
CA ILE A 175 3.00 12.33 0.09
C ILE A 175 2.27 12.94 -1.10
N ALA A 176 0.95 12.70 -1.22
CA ALA A 176 0.12 13.33 -2.23
C ALA A 176 -0.11 14.81 -1.89
N LYS A 177 -0.28 15.63 -2.93
CA LYS A 177 -0.73 17.02 -2.80
C LYS A 177 -2.23 17.02 -2.45
N LEU A 178 -2.60 17.49 -1.27
CA LEU A 178 -4.00 17.48 -0.79
C LEU A 178 -4.44 18.89 -0.37
N ASN A 179 -5.74 19.15 -0.42
CA ASN A 179 -6.36 20.33 0.17
C ASN A 179 -6.15 20.35 1.69
N PRO A 180 -6.28 21.52 2.36
CA PRO A 180 -6.17 21.62 3.82
C PRO A 180 -7.14 20.72 4.61
N ASP A 181 -8.29 20.38 4.02
CA ASP A 181 -9.28 19.47 4.59
C ASP A 181 -8.99 17.98 4.27
N SER A 182 -7.80 17.69 3.75
CA SER A 182 -7.28 16.36 3.38
C SER A 182 -7.99 15.67 2.22
N PHE A 183 -8.83 16.35 1.45
CA PHE A 183 -9.30 15.79 0.17
C PHE A 183 -8.27 16.00 -0.95
N PHE A 184 -8.36 15.22 -2.01
CA PHE A 184 -7.57 15.44 -3.22
C PHE A 184 -7.85 16.83 -3.81
N GLU A 185 -6.79 17.53 -4.23
CA GLU A 185 -6.92 18.70 -5.08
C GLU A 185 -7.33 18.26 -6.49
N ASN A 186 -7.88 19.18 -7.30
CA ASN A 186 -8.38 18.88 -8.64
C ASN A 186 -7.31 18.27 -9.57
N ASP A 187 -6.03 18.54 -9.34
CA ASP A 187 -4.93 18.04 -10.16
C ASP A 187 -4.00 17.06 -9.42
N THR A 188 -4.42 16.55 -8.25
CA THR A 188 -3.62 15.58 -7.48
C THR A 188 -3.45 14.27 -8.23
N ILE A 189 -4.51 13.75 -8.85
CA ILE A 189 -4.44 12.53 -9.65
C ILE A 189 -4.77 12.90 -11.08
N ARG A 190 -3.89 12.54 -12.01
CA ARG A 190 -4.11 12.71 -13.45
C ARG A 190 -3.80 11.42 -14.20
N ASP A 191 -4.25 11.40 -15.44
CA ASP A 191 -4.06 10.29 -16.37
C ASP A 191 -4.57 8.94 -15.85
N LEU A 192 -5.54 8.98 -14.91
CA LEU A 192 -6.15 7.82 -14.30
C LEU A 192 -6.89 7.02 -15.38
N ARG A 193 -6.43 5.79 -15.63
CA ARG A 193 -7.08 4.88 -16.58
C ARG A 193 -6.98 3.44 -16.10
N PHE A 194 -7.93 2.63 -16.56
CA PHE A 194 -7.95 1.19 -16.41
C PHE A 194 -7.99 0.58 -17.80
N ASP A 195 -6.93 -0.11 -18.18
CA ASP A 195 -6.80 -0.81 -19.45
C ASP A 195 -6.91 -2.31 -19.20
N ALA A 196 -7.89 -2.96 -19.82
CA ALA A 196 -8.12 -4.39 -19.69
C ALA A 196 -7.34 -5.17 -20.74
N TYR A 197 -6.83 -6.34 -20.37
CA TYR A 197 -6.02 -7.20 -21.23
C TYR A 197 -6.43 -8.65 -21.09
N LYS A 198 -6.39 -9.38 -22.21
CA LYS A 198 -6.46 -10.84 -22.25
C LYS A 198 -5.15 -11.42 -22.75
N LEU A 199 -4.86 -12.65 -22.34
CA LEU A 199 -3.74 -13.39 -22.88
C LEU A 199 -4.04 -13.77 -24.34
N LYS A 200 -3.09 -13.55 -25.24
CA LYS A 200 -3.25 -13.86 -26.69
C LYS A 200 -3.46 -15.36 -26.92
N ASP A 201 -2.80 -16.19 -26.13
CA ASP A 201 -2.96 -17.65 -26.12
C ASP A 201 -3.24 -18.12 -24.70
N ALA A 202 -4.53 -18.31 -24.38
CA ALA A 202 -4.99 -18.75 -23.07
C ALA A 202 -4.43 -20.12 -22.64
N SER A 203 -3.99 -20.97 -23.58
CA SER A 203 -3.45 -22.30 -23.27
C SER A 203 -2.08 -22.25 -22.59
N GLN A 204 -1.38 -21.10 -22.66
CA GLN A 204 -0.06 -20.91 -22.06
C GLN A 204 -0.11 -20.73 -20.54
N ASN A 205 -1.20 -20.19 -20.01
CA ASN A 205 -1.42 -20.05 -18.56
C ASN A 205 -2.34 -21.19 -18.09
N ASP A 206 -1.80 -22.39 -17.95
CA ASP A 206 -2.53 -23.55 -17.40
C ASP A 206 -2.60 -23.44 -15.86
N LYS A 207 -3.82 -23.35 -15.31
CA LYS A 207 -4.08 -23.34 -13.86
C LYS A 207 -3.45 -24.54 -13.13
N ILE A 208 -3.30 -25.67 -13.81
CA ILE A 208 -2.76 -26.92 -13.25
C ILE A 208 -1.23 -26.90 -13.24
N LYS A 209 -0.60 -26.29 -14.25
CA LYS A 209 0.87 -26.20 -14.38
C LYS A 209 1.37 -24.84 -13.91
N ARG A 210 1.26 -24.59 -12.60
CA ARG A 210 1.62 -23.34 -11.90
C ARG A 210 3.07 -22.82 -12.09
N LYS A 211 3.90 -23.41 -12.95
CA LYS A 211 5.32 -23.09 -13.11
C LYS A 211 5.63 -22.03 -14.17
N MET A 212 4.75 -21.76 -15.13
CA MET A 212 4.96 -20.74 -16.17
C MET A 212 3.64 -20.00 -16.41
N ASN A 213 3.39 -18.92 -15.66
CA ASN A 213 2.27 -18.03 -15.99
C ASN A 213 2.87 -16.71 -16.47
N PHE A 214 2.57 -16.33 -17.70
CA PHE A 214 2.82 -14.97 -18.16
C PHE A 214 2.03 -13.99 -17.30
N THR A 215 2.66 -12.88 -16.94
CA THR A 215 2.02 -11.81 -16.16
C THR A 215 2.05 -10.52 -16.95
N LEU A 216 0.95 -9.78 -16.99
CA LEU A 216 0.85 -8.52 -17.75
C LEU A 216 1.98 -7.55 -17.38
N SER A 217 2.31 -7.44 -16.10
CA SER A 217 3.40 -6.58 -15.60
C SER A 217 4.78 -6.94 -16.12
N ARG A 218 4.99 -8.13 -16.68
CA ARG A 218 6.30 -8.59 -17.19
C ARG A 218 6.31 -8.93 -18.66
N ASP A 219 5.21 -9.46 -19.16
CA ASP A 219 5.09 -10.09 -20.46
C ASP A 219 4.04 -9.38 -21.33
N PHE A 220 4.00 -8.04 -21.32
CA PHE A 220 3.00 -7.23 -22.06
C PHE A 220 2.75 -7.73 -23.50
N ASP A 221 3.80 -8.13 -24.22
CA ASP A 221 3.72 -8.65 -25.59
C ASP A 221 2.89 -9.94 -25.73
N LYS A 222 2.67 -10.67 -24.64
CA LYS A 222 1.82 -11.87 -24.59
C LYS A 222 0.34 -11.53 -24.39
N PHE A 223 0.03 -10.28 -24.06
CA PHE A 223 -1.32 -9.80 -23.82
C PHE A 223 -1.80 -8.91 -24.97
N GLU A 224 -3.10 -8.87 -25.16
CA GLU A 224 -3.77 -7.96 -26.09
C GLU A 224 -4.81 -7.14 -25.33
N LYS A 225 -4.85 -5.84 -25.63
CA LYS A 225 -5.77 -4.90 -25.00
C LYS A 225 -7.21 -5.20 -25.43
N VAL A 226 -8.15 -5.05 -24.50
CA VAL A 226 -9.59 -5.21 -24.71
C VAL A 226 -10.24 -3.82 -24.56
N ASP A 227 -10.33 -3.10 -25.67
CA ASP A 227 -10.72 -1.68 -25.66
C ASP A 227 -12.12 -1.42 -25.09
N ASN A 228 -13.09 -2.30 -25.35
CA ASN A 228 -14.46 -2.17 -24.83
C ASN A 228 -14.58 -2.47 -23.32
N GLN A 229 -13.49 -2.91 -22.69
CA GLN A 229 -13.36 -3.14 -21.24
C GLN A 229 -12.36 -2.15 -20.61
N SER A 230 -11.90 -1.15 -21.36
CA SER A 230 -10.92 -0.16 -20.93
C SER A 230 -11.56 1.23 -20.82
N THR A 231 -11.03 2.10 -19.96
CA THR A 231 -11.55 3.46 -19.77
C THR A 231 -10.53 4.42 -19.17
N SER A 232 -10.71 5.72 -19.43
CA SER A 232 -10.08 6.80 -18.68
C SER A 232 -11.07 7.43 -17.70
N ILE A 233 -10.58 7.88 -16.55
CA ILE A 233 -11.38 8.48 -15.49
C ILE A 233 -11.07 9.97 -15.41
N SER A 234 -12.09 10.81 -15.47
CA SER A 234 -11.97 12.25 -15.29
C SER A 234 -11.97 12.59 -13.80
N PHE A 235 -10.87 12.31 -13.11
CA PHE A 235 -10.73 12.57 -11.67
C PHE A 235 -10.62 14.08 -11.37
N PRO A 236 -11.24 14.60 -10.28
CA PRO A 236 -12.13 13.93 -9.33
C PRO A 236 -13.62 13.96 -9.74
N ASN A 237 -13.96 14.43 -10.94
CA ASN A 237 -15.36 14.61 -11.37
C ASN A 237 -16.11 13.28 -11.53
N ASP A 238 -15.43 12.25 -11.99
CA ASP A 238 -15.95 10.88 -12.04
C ASP A 238 -15.83 10.25 -10.63
N ASN A 239 -16.91 10.28 -9.83
CA ASN A 239 -16.96 9.54 -8.55
C ASN A 239 -17.28 8.06 -8.74
N GLU A 240 -18.10 7.75 -9.75
CA GLU A 240 -18.40 6.39 -10.21
C GLU A 240 -18.54 6.41 -11.74
N LYS A 241 -18.13 5.32 -12.40
CA LYS A 241 -18.23 5.22 -13.87
C LYS A 241 -18.34 3.77 -14.33
N ASN A 242 -19.39 3.46 -15.07
CA ASN A 242 -19.55 2.16 -15.72
C ASN A 242 -18.79 2.12 -17.06
N PHE A 243 -18.16 1.00 -17.36
CA PHE A 243 -17.49 0.73 -18.64
C PHE A 243 -17.40 -0.78 -18.86
N GLY A 244 -17.77 -1.25 -20.06
CA GLY A 244 -17.85 -2.69 -20.32
C GLY A 244 -18.67 -3.42 -19.26
N ALA A 245 -18.09 -4.46 -18.66
CA ALA A 245 -18.66 -5.20 -17.53
C ALA A 245 -17.99 -4.85 -16.18
N SER A 246 -17.49 -3.62 -16.08
CA SER A 246 -16.80 -3.07 -14.91
C SER A 246 -17.42 -1.74 -14.46
N MET A 247 -17.22 -1.43 -13.19
CA MET A 247 -17.62 -0.16 -12.58
C MET A 247 -16.47 0.39 -11.75
N PHE A 248 -15.99 1.57 -12.12
CA PHE A 248 -15.07 2.36 -11.32
C PHE A 248 -15.80 3.01 -10.15
N GLN A 249 -15.14 3.07 -8.99
CA GLN A 249 -15.59 3.82 -7.82
C GLN A 249 -14.43 4.51 -7.12
N TYR A 250 -14.68 5.74 -6.71
CA TYR A 250 -13.88 6.50 -5.76
C TYR A 250 -14.25 6.11 -4.32
N SER A 251 -13.28 6.16 -3.39
CA SER A 251 -13.45 5.78 -1.98
C SER A 251 -13.76 4.29 -1.75
N LEU A 252 -13.06 3.42 -2.48
CA LEU A 252 -13.07 1.97 -2.26
C LEU A 252 -12.00 1.57 -1.24
N GLY A 253 -12.38 0.92 -0.15
CA GLY A 253 -11.43 0.45 0.86
C GLY A 253 -12.03 0.43 2.26
N PRO A 254 -11.24 0.14 3.30
CA PRO A 254 -11.72 0.11 4.68
C PRO A 254 -12.25 1.46 5.14
N ASN A 255 -13.49 1.47 5.65
CA ASN A 255 -14.15 2.66 6.17
C ASN A 255 -13.88 2.82 7.68
N LEU A 256 -13.39 3.98 8.08
CA LEU A 256 -13.03 4.32 9.47
C LEU A 256 -14.15 4.96 10.32
N THR A 257 -15.40 4.91 9.88
CA THR A 257 -16.54 5.46 10.66
C THR A 257 -16.70 4.82 12.04
N SER A 258 -16.29 3.55 12.20
CA SER A 258 -16.16 2.88 13.49
C SER A 258 -15.19 1.70 13.40
N ASP A 259 -14.59 1.30 14.52
CA ASP A 259 -13.70 0.14 14.56
C ASP A 259 -14.41 -1.13 14.04
N SER A 260 -15.68 -1.35 14.41
CA SER A 260 -16.46 -2.49 13.91
C SER A 260 -16.63 -2.49 12.38
N GLN A 261 -16.85 -1.31 11.79
CA GLN A 261 -17.00 -1.17 10.35
C GLN A 261 -15.67 -1.39 9.62
N TYR A 262 -14.58 -0.85 10.18
CA TYR A 262 -13.22 -1.07 9.70
C TYR A 262 -12.87 -2.56 9.71
N GLU A 263 -13.04 -3.22 10.86
CA GLU A 263 -12.81 -4.66 11.02
C GLU A 263 -13.62 -5.51 10.03
N ALA A 264 -14.89 -5.17 9.82
CA ALA A 264 -15.72 -5.84 8.83
C ALA A 264 -15.21 -5.63 7.40
N ASN A 265 -14.69 -4.44 7.07
CA ASN A 265 -14.11 -4.18 5.76
C ASN A 265 -12.77 -4.90 5.57
N MET A 266 -11.90 -4.91 6.57
CA MET A 266 -10.64 -5.64 6.54
C MET A 266 -10.87 -7.14 6.28
N LYS A 267 -11.86 -7.74 6.95
CA LYS A 267 -12.25 -9.16 6.73
C LYS A 267 -12.82 -9.42 5.33
N ASN A 268 -13.54 -8.46 4.77
CA ASN A 268 -14.10 -8.61 3.42
C ASN A 268 -13.02 -8.44 2.35
N LEU A 269 -12.07 -7.51 2.54
CA LEU A 269 -11.00 -7.19 1.58
C LEU A 269 -9.89 -8.23 1.64
N PHE A 270 -9.29 -8.42 2.81
CA PHE A 270 -8.06 -9.17 2.98
C PHE A 270 -8.27 -10.58 3.56
N HIS A 271 -9.53 -10.94 3.84
CA HIS A 271 -9.92 -12.28 4.30
C HIS A 271 -9.08 -12.74 5.49
N GLU A 272 -8.31 -13.83 5.37
CA GLU A 272 -7.53 -14.37 6.50
C GLU A 272 -6.27 -13.53 6.81
N ASN A 273 -5.93 -12.54 5.98
CA ASN A 273 -4.87 -11.55 6.27
C ASN A 273 -5.38 -10.26 6.91
N HIS A 274 -6.66 -10.19 7.32
CA HIS A 274 -7.23 -8.96 7.90
C HIS A 274 -6.49 -8.41 9.12
N ASP A 275 -5.83 -9.27 9.89
CA ASP A 275 -5.03 -8.92 11.08
C ASP A 275 -3.54 -8.67 10.77
N ASP A 276 -3.13 -8.66 9.50
CA ASP A 276 -1.73 -8.43 9.13
C ASP A 276 -1.27 -7.00 9.49
N TYR A 277 -0.07 -6.91 10.03
CA TYR A 277 0.51 -5.65 10.50
C TYR A 277 0.68 -4.61 9.39
N ALA A 278 1.23 -5.01 8.24
CA ALA A 278 1.53 -4.08 7.15
C ALA A 278 0.23 -3.61 6.49
N LEU A 279 -0.75 -4.51 6.33
CA LEU A 279 -2.08 -4.13 5.88
C LEU A 279 -2.73 -3.14 6.84
N GLY A 280 -2.77 -3.43 8.14
CA GLY A 280 -3.33 -2.52 9.15
C GLY A 280 -2.68 -1.13 9.14
N LYS A 281 -1.36 -1.05 8.93
CA LYS A 281 -0.65 0.23 8.77
C LYS A 281 -1.03 0.98 7.50
N ALA A 282 -1.20 0.26 6.40
CA ALA A 282 -1.54 0.84 5.13
C ALA A 282 -3.02 1.26 5.03
N THR A 283 -3.91 0.65 5.79
CA THR A 283 -5.37 0.86 5.68
C THR A 283 -5.97 1.70 6.80
N TYR A 284 -5.23 2.01 7.85
CA TYR A 284 -5.70 2.82 8.98
C TYR A 284 -5.03 4.20 9.00
N PRO A 285 -5.51 5.17 8.21
CA PRO A 285 -4.96 6.53 8.26
C PRO A 285 -5.07 7.17 9.64
N ALA A 286 -3.95 7.65 10.16
CA ALA A 286 -3.92 8.49 11.36
C ALA A 286 -4.40 9.92 11.05
N TYR A 287 -4.80 10.66 12.08
CA TYR A 287 -5.10 12.10 11.97
C TYR A 287 -3.95 12.84 11.25
N PRO A 288 -4.23 13.77 10.32
CA PRO A 288 -5.52 14.37 9.97
C PRO A 288 -6.37 13.57 8.95
N TYR A 289 -5.85 12.42 8.49
CA TYR A 289 -6.42 11.65 7.39
C TYR A 289 -7.50 10.65 7.82
N SER A 290 -7.69 10.45 9.12
CA SER A 290 -8.52 9.38 9.71
C SER A 290 -10.02 9.44 9.40
N SER A 291 -10.50 10.51 8.76
CA SER A 291 -11.90 10.64 8.31
C SER A 291 -12.08 10.40 6.80
N LYS A 292 -11.02 10.01 6.10
CA LYS A 292 -10.97 9.94 4.64
C LYS A 292 -10.74 8.51 4.15
N ASN A 293 -11.10 8.28 2.90
CA ASN A 293 -10.78 7.06 2.16
C ASN A 293 -10.06 7.46 0.87
N TYR A 294 -8.87 6.93 0.66
CA TYR A 294 -8.01 7.24 -0.49
C TYR A 294 -7.87 6.07 -1.46
N GLY A 295 -8.69 5.04 -1.29
CA GLY A 295 -8.70 3.91 -2.20
C GLY A 295 -9.59 4.19 -3.41
N ILE A 296 -9.08 3.82 -4.57
CA ILE A 296 -9.73 3.92 -5.86
C ILE A 296 -9.62 2.58 -6.56
N GLY A 297 -10.60 2.24 -7.39
CA GLY A 297 -10.62 0.91 -7.96
C GLY A 297 -11.82 0.61 -8.82
N ILE A 298 -11.92 -0.66 -9.21
CA ILE A 298 -13.02 -1.17 -10.02
C ILE A 298 -13.61 -2.43 -9.42
N GLN A 299 -14.90 -2.63 -9.63
CA GLN A 299 -15.56 -3.93 -9.48
C GLN A 299 -15.88 -4.46 -10.89
N THR A 300 -15.62 -5.73 -11.15
CA THR A 300 -15.80 -6.30 -12.49
C THR A 300 -16.32 -7.73 -12.46
N THR A 301 -17.07 -8.12 -13.50
CA THR A 301 -17.39 -9.52 -13.80
C THR A 301 -16.43 -10.14 -14.82
N GLU A 302 -15.49 -9.37 -15.38
CA GLU A 302 -14.46 -9.86 -16.30
C GLU A 302 -13.32 -10.55 -15.55
N VAL A 303 -13.64 -11.67 -14.93
CA VAL A 303 -12.74 -12.39 -14.02
C VAL A 303 -11.56 -13.05 -14.72
N ASN A 304 -11.58 -13.18 -16.05
CA ASN A 304 -10.49 -13.74 -16.87
C ASN A 304 -9.69 -12.65 -17.61
N LEU A 305 -9.84 -11.38 -17.25
CA LEU A 305 -9.02 -10.29 -17.77
C LEU A 305 -8.04 -9.82 -16.69
N ALA A 306 -6.85 -9.46 -17.12
CA ALA A 306 -5.92 -8.65 -16.33
C ALA A 306 -6.25 -7.17 -16.54
N PHE A 307 -6.00 -6.33 -15.54
CA PHE A 307 -6.20 -4.88 -15.65
C PHE A 307 -4.91 -4.17 -15.28
N HIS A 308 -4.50 -3.24 -16.14
CA HIS A 308 -3.45 -2.28 -15.87
C HIS A 308 -4.11 -0.94 -15.51
N MET A 309 -3.96 -0.53 -14.27
CA MET A 309 -4.29 0.82 -13.84
C MET A 309 -3.04 1.69 -13.93
N HIS A 310 -3.19 2.85 -14.55
CA HIS A 310 -2.15 3.87 -14.59
C HIS A 310 -2.67 5.15 -13.95
N ALA A 311 -1.85 5.83 -13.16
CA ALA A 311 -2.17 7.12 -12.57
C ALA A 311 -0.91 7.91 -12.22
N ALA A 312 -0.90 9.23 -12.42
CA ALA A 312 0.16 10.11 -11.92
C ALA A 312 -0.34 10.91 -10.71
N VAL A 313 0.33 10.73 -9.56
CA VAL A 313 -0.01 11.40 -8.30
C VAL A 313 0.94 12.57 -8.07
N LYS A 314 0.40 13.78 -8.06
CA LYS A 314 1.15 15.00 -7.73
C LYS A 314 1.66 14.91 -6.31
N LEU A 315 2.97 15.11 -6.16
CA LEU A 315 3.62 15.09 -4.86
C LEU A 315 3.46 16.42 -4.13
N ASN A 316 3.34 16.37 -2.81
CA ASN A 316 3.47 17.55 -1.96
C ASN A 316 4.95 17.93 -1.78
N ASP A 317 5.18 19.11 -1.20
CA ASP A 317 6.51 19.70 -1.08
C ASP A 317 7.43 18.96 -0.08
N THR A 318 6.89 18.03 0.72
CA THR A 318 7.68 17.26 1.68
C THR A 318 8.04 15.88 1.16
N ALA A 319 7.41 15.39 0.09
CA ALA A 319 7.62 14.04 -0.44
C ALA A 319 9.08 13.74 -0.82
N ILE A 320 9.79 14.74 -1.34
CA ILE A 320 11.19 14.61 -1.77
C ILE A 320 12.03 15.63 -1.02
N ASN A 321 13.09 15.16 -0.36
CA ASN A 321 14.06 16.03 0.30
C ASN A 321 15.16 16.45 -0.68
N GLU A 322 14.95 17.55 -1.40
CA GLU A 322 15.90 18.05 -2.41
C GLU A 322 17.26 18.49 -1.84
N LYS A 323 17.37 18.64 -0.52
CA LYS A 323 18.63 18.98 0.16
C LYS A 323 19.41 17.75 0.61
N ALA A 324 18.83 16.55 0.48
CA ALA A 324 19.50 15.31 0.84
C ALA A 324 20.72 15.04 -0.06
N THR A 325 21.74 14.43 0.52
CA THR A 325 22.95 14.04 -0.21
C THR A 325 22.99 12.55 -0.55
N THR A 326 22.04 11.78 0.00
CA THR A 326 21.91 10.35 -0.23
C THR A 326 20.53 10.01 -0.79
N TYR A 327 20.43 8.92 -1.55
CA TYR A 327 19.18 8.41 -2.11
C TYR A 327 18.15 8.12 -1.00
N ASP A 328 18.56 7.37 0.03
CA ASP A 328 17.69 6.97 1.14
C ASP A 328 17.10 8.19 1.88
N GLU A 329 17.88 9.25 2.09
CA GLU A 329 17.38 10.50 2.70
C GLU A 329 16.50 11.30 1.74
N LYS A 330 16.80 11.29 0.44
CA LYS A 330 16.05 12.04 -0.57
C LYS A 330 14.64 11.53 -0.71
N TYR A 331 14.47 10.20 -0.70
CA TYR A 331 13.19 9.52 -0.94
C TYR A 331 12.60 8.86 0.31
N ALA A 332 13.14 9.17 1.50
CA ALA A 332 12.67 8.63 2.78
C ALA A 332 11.14 8.75 2.96
N ASN A 333 10.56 9.91 2.62
CA ASN A 333 9.12 10.12 2.79
C ASN A 333 8.28 9.29 1.81
N ILE A 334 8.81 9.00 0.61
CA ILE A 334 8.18 8.08 -0.33
C ILE A 334 8.22 6.66 0.23
N HIS A 335 9.38 6.20 0.72
CA HIS A 335 9.48 4.84 1.25
C HIS A 335 8.74 4.63 2.59
N ASN A 336 8.52 5.71 3.35
CA ASN A 336 7.76 5.68 4.60
C ASN A 336 6.24 5.80 4.38
N ALA A 337 5.82 6.33 3.23
CA ALA A 337 4.41 6.44 2.91
C ALA A 337 3.83 5.06 2.60
N TRP A 338 2.71 4.74 3.23
CA TRP A 338 2.04 3.47 2.99
C TRP A 338 1.13 3.55 1.76
N THR A 339 1.22 2.55 0.91
CA THR A 339 0.30 2.31 -0.22
C THR A 339 0.11 0.81 -0.39
N TRP A 340 -1.04 0.42 -0.92
CA TRP A 340 -1.36 -0.97 -1.18
C TRP A 340 -2.23 -1.10 -2.43
N ALA A 341 -2.20 -2.27 -3.05
CA ALA A 341 -3.18 -2.69 -4.04
C ALA A 341 -3.61 -4.12 -3.76
N ASP A 342 -4.86 -4.46 -4.09
CA ASP A 342 -5.39 -5.81 -3.92
C ASP A 342 -6.20 -6.26 -5.13
N SER A 343 -6.01 -7.51 -5.50
CA SER A 343 -6.88 -8.26 -6.39
C SER A 343 -7.63 -9.28 -5.55
N ALA A 344 -8.93 -9.05 -5.35
CA ALA A 344 -9.73 -9.91 -4.49
C ALA A 344 -11.05 -10.32 -5.13
N THR A 345 -11.63 -11.36 -4.54
CA THR A 345 -12.95 -11.86 -4.90
C THR A 345 -14.02 -11.13 -4.11
N TYR A 346 -15.10 -10.76 -4.79
CA TYR A 346 -16.18 -10.03 -4.14
C TYR A 346 -17.22 -11.01 -3.56
N GLY A 347 -17.42 -10.97 -2.24
CA GLY A 347 -18.50 -11.70 -1.58
C GLY A 347 -18.09 -12.28 -0.23
N ARG A 348 -19.06 -12.44 0.68
CA ARG A 348 -18.79 -12.91 2.05
C ARG A 348 -18.36 -14.38 2.14
N THR A 349 -18.64 -15.16 1.09
CA THR A 349 -18.35 -16.59 1.03
C THR A 349 -17.07 -16.91 0.27
N THR A 350 -16.44 -15.90 -0.33
CA THR A 350 -15.12 -16.05 -0.97
C THR A 350 -14.03 -15.72 0.04
N SER A 351 -12.80 -16.11 -0.24
CA SER A 351 -11.63 -15.92 0.60
C SER A 351 -10.36 -15.66 -0.21
N SER A 352 -10.48 -15.33 -1.50
CA SER A 352 -9.32 -14.99 -2.33
C SER A 352 -9.03 -13.48 -2.31
N SER A 353 -7.83 -13.13 -1.85
CA SER A 353 -7.25 -11.77 -1.82
C SER A 353 -5.75 -11.87 -2.03
N TYR A 354 -5.17 -10.95 -2.79
CA TYR A 354 -3.76 -10.92 -3.16
C TYR A 354 -3.30 -9.46 -3.09
N ALA A 355 -2.91 -9.05 -1.90
CA ALA A 355 -2.47 -7.70 -1.62
C ALA A 355 -0.97 -7.55 -1.86
N TRP A 356 -0.63 -6.46 -2.53
CA TRP A 356 0.70 -5.88 -2.60
C TRP A 356 0.73 -4.66 -1.69
N VAL A 357 1.76 -4.51 -0.84
CA VAL A 357 1.88 -3.41 0.12
C VAL A 357 3.30 -2.87 0.11
N SER A 358 3.44 -1.55 0.12
CA SER A 358 4.71 -0.86 0.31
C SER A 358 4.59 0.16 1.43
N GLY A 359 5.69 0.35 2.15
CA GLY A 359 5.79 1.31 3.24
C GLY A 359 6.65 0.78 4.38
N ARG A 360 7.09 1.71 5.23
CA ARG A 360 7.94 1.44 6.37
C ARG A 360 7.60 2.39 7.50
N ASP A 361 7.58 1.88 8.73
CA ASP A 361 7.58 2.77 9.88
C ASP A 361 8.96 3.45 9.98
N PRO A 362 9.05 4.77 10.10
CA PRO A 362 10.34 5.47 10.21
C PRO A 362 11.23 5.00 11.40
N GLN A 363 10.65 4.24 12.33
CA GLN A 363 11.27 3.73 13.55
C GLN A 363 11.56 2.22 13.53
N SER A 364 11.14 1.47 12.50
CA SER A 364 11.32 0.01 12.41
C SER A 364 12.73 -0.39 11.96
#